data_AF-A0A2A4YCR2-F1
#
_entry.id   AF-A0A2A4YCR2-F1
#
_cell.length_a   1.000
_cell.length_b   1.000
_cell.length_c   1.000
_cell.angle_alpha   90.00
_cell.angle_beta   90.00
_cell.angle_gamma   90.00
#
_symmetry.space_group_name_H-M   'P 1'
#
loop_
_entity.id
_entity.type
_entity.pdbx_description
1 polymer ?
#
loop_
_entity_poly.entity_id
_entity_poly.type
_entity_poly.pdbx_seq_one_letter_code
_entity_poly.pdbx_strand_id
1 'polypeptide(L)' 'KRRKKLEKQRSSMQVGAKVTAMGIIGTVDKIEEKTVILEMIDGSKIEVIKQAVTDVVPDESKQADKNIKIPTS' A
#
# COMPACT_ATOMS: atom_id res chain seq x y z
N LYS A 1 10.84 10.14 -15.51
CA LYS A 1 10.23 8.78 -15.40
C LYS A 1 10.27 8.22 -13.97
N ARG A 2 11.39 8.32 -13.22
CA ARG A 2 11.52 7.81 -11.82
C ARG A 2 10.58 8.46 -10.78
N ARG A 3 10.40 9.78 -10.81
CA ARG A 3 9.49 10.50 -9.86
C ARG A 3 8.03 10.03 -9.93
N LYS A 4 7.47 9.92 -11.14
CA LYS A 4 6.09 9.44 -11.36
C LYS A 4 5.84 8.02 -10.85
N LYS A 5 6.87 7.15 -10.88
CA LYS A 5 6.76 5.76 -10.37
C LYS A 5 6.67 5.74 -8.85
N LEU A 6 7.45 6.59 -8.17
CA LEU A 6 7.44 6.71 -6.70
C LEU A 6 6.14 7.32 -6.17
N GLU A 7 5.58 8.32 -6.87
CA GLU A 7 4.28 8.90 -6.51
C GLU A 7 3.14 7.89 -6.66
N LYS A 8 3.11 7.16 -7.79
CA LYS A 8 2.11 6.10 -8.02
C LYS A 8 2.19 5.00 -6.96
N GLN A 9 3.41 4.58 -6.62
CA GLN A 9 3.65 3.54 -5.61
C GLN A 9 3.25 4.00 -4.20
N ARG A 10 3.41 5.30 -3.88
CA ARG A 10 2.89 5.88 -2.63
C ARG A 10 1.38 5.96 -2.61
N SER A 11 0.75 6.30 -3.74
CA SER A 11 -0.73 6.36 -3.83
C SER A 11 -1.41 4.98 -3.81
N SER A 12 -0.71 3.93 -4.23
CA SER A 12 -1.23 2.55 -4.17
C SER A 12 -0.98 1.85 -2.84
N MET A 13 -0.12 2.42 -1.98
CA MET A 13 0.16 1.91 -0.64
C MET A 13 -0.91 2.42 0.31
N GLN A 14 -1.83 1.53 0.66
CA GLN A 14 -2.94 1.77 1.59
C GLN A 14 -3.00 0.64 2.62
N VAL A 15 -3.63 0.89 3.77
CA VAL A 15 -3.88 -0.15 4.77
C VAL A 15 -4.70 -1.28 4.15
N GLY A 16 -4.23 -2.52 4.34
CA GLY A 16 -4.76 -3.73 3.70
C GLY A 16 -4.06 -4.11 2.38
N ALA A 17 -3.26 -3.23 1.78
CA ALA A 17 -2.51 -3.58 0.57
C ALA A 17 -1.44 -4.63 0.86
N LYS A 18 -1.24 -5.56 -0.08
CA LYS A 18 -0.17 -6.55 -0.01
C LYS A 18 1.09 -5.96 -0.62
N VAL A 19 2.21 -6.03 0.09
CA VAL A 19 3.46 -5.43 -0.36
C VAL A 19 4.60 -6.43 -0.29
N THR A 20 5.59 -6.23 -1.16
CA THR A 20 6.86 -6.94 -1.10
C THR A 20 7.97 -5.97 -0.75
N ALA A 21 8.70 -6.25 0.32
CA ALA A 21 9.86 -5.50 0.77
C ALA A 21 11.07 -6.43 0.93
N MET A 22 12.11 -6.24 0.11
CA MET A 22 13.33 -7.07 0.15
C MET A 22 13.06 -8.60 0.08
N GLY A 23 12.02 -9.02 -0.64
CA GLY A 23 11.61 -10.43 -0.75
C GLY A 23 10.65 -10.91 0.35
N ILE A 24 10.35 -10.08 1.34
CA ILE A 24 9.37 -10.34 2.40
C ILE A 24 8.00 -9.86 1.95
N ILE A 25 6.99 -10.71 2.09
CA ILE A 25 5.61 -10.41 1.74
C ILE A 25 4.80 -10.18 3.01
N GLY A 26 4.12 -9.05 3.09
CA GLY A 26 3.24 -8.71 4.21
C GLY A 26 2.08 -7.82 3.78
N THR A 27 1.17 -7.60 4.70
CA THR A 27 0.00 -6.72 4.53
C THR A 27 0.25 -5.40 5.26
N VAL A 28 -0.04 -4.27 4.64
CA VAL A 28 0.10 -2.96 5.30
C VAL A 28 -0.90 -2.83 6.43
N ASP A 29 -0.41 -2.82 7.66
CA ASP A 29 -1.20 -2.59 8.87
C ASP A 29 -1.29 -1.09 9.18
N LYS A 30 -0.17 -0.37 9.06
CA LYS A 30 -0.10 1.08 9.34
C LYS A 30 0.93 1.77 8.46
N ILE A 31 0.63 2.99 8.04
CA ILE A 31 1.54 3.85 7.28
C ILE A 31 1.99 5.00 8.17
N GLU A 32 3.30 5.08 8.40
CA GLU A 32 3.93 6.21 9.11
C GLU A 32 4.53 7.19 8.11
N GLU A 33 5.20 8.24 8.56
CA GLU A 33 5.81 9.23 7.64
C GLU A 33 6.88 8.59 6.74
N LYS A 34 7.84 7.87 7.33
CA LYS A 34 9.02 7.30 6.65
C LYS A 34 9.01 5.77 6.57
N THR A 35 8.23 5.12 7.41
CA THR A 35 8.13 3.67 7.56
C THR A 35 6.71 3.18 7.29
N VAL A 36 6.55 1.86 7.21
CA VAL A 36 5.30 1.15 7.09
C VAL A 36 5.37 -0.06 8.01
N ILE A 37 4.28 -0.31 8.75
CA ILE A 37 4.13 -1.51 9.56
C ILE A 37 3.45 -2.57 8.71
N LEU A 38 4.09 -3.73 8.60
CA LEU A 38 3.57 -4.88 7.89
C LEU A 38 3.15 -5.96 8.87
N GLU A 39 1.97 -6.51 8.68
CA GLU A 39 1.52 -7.75 9.32
C GLU A 39 1.93 -8.95 8.46
N MET A 40 2.57 -9.91 9.12
CA MET A 40 3.07 -11.15 8.55
C MET A 40 2.03 -12.27 8.66
N ILE A 41 2.25 -13.38 7.97
CA ILE A 41 1.30 -14.51 7.94
C ILE A 41 1.01 -15.15 9.30
N ASP A 42 1.92 -14.98 10.27
CA ASP A 42 1.83 -15.47 11.64
C ASP A 42 1.22 -14.43 12.60
N GLY A 43 0.79 -13.27 12.08
CA GLY A 43 0.30 -12.14 12.86
C GLY A 43 1.40 -11.27 13.47
N SER A 44 2.68 -11.61 13.28
CA SER A 44 3.79 -10.78 13.71
C SER A 44 3.80 -9.47 12.93
N LYS A 45 4.23 -8.38 13.57
CA LYS A 45 4.35 -7.06 12.93
C LYS A 45 5.80 -6.64 12.82
N ILE A 46 6.18 -6.13 11.65
CA ILE A 46 7.51 -5.60 11.39
C ILE A 46 7.43 -4.18 10.85
N GLU A 47 8.37 -3.34 11.26
CA GLU A 47 8.51 -1.98 10.74
C GLU A 47 9.55 -1.94 9.62
N VAL A 48 9.15 -1.41 8.47
CA VAL A 48 9.96 -1.39 7.26
C VAL A 48 10.07 0.04 6.72
N ILE A 49 11.26 0.46 6.32
CA ILE A 49 11.44 1.74 5.62
C ILE A 49 10.72 1.71 4.27
N LYS A 50 9.97 2.77 3.92
CA LYS A 50 9.22 2.81 2.65
C LYS A 50 10.10 2.63 1.42
N GLN A 51 11.38 2.97 1.52
CA GLN A 51 12.38 2.81 0.45
C GLN A 51 12.74 1.35 0.17
N ALA A 52 12.50 0.43 1.11
CA ALA A 52 12.73 -1.00 0.94
C ALA A 52 11.56 -1.71 0.23
N VAL A 53 10.42 -1.03 0.03
CA VAL A 53 9.27 -1.60 -0.69
C VAL A 53 9.53 -1.58 -2.19
N THR A 54 9.60 -2.77 -2.78
CA THR A 54 9.90 -2.96 -4.20
C THR A 54 8.64 -3.14 -5.04
N ASP A 55 7.56 -3.64 -4.44
CA ASP A 55 6.28 -3.85 -5.12
C ASP A 55 5.07 -3.68 -4.18
N VAL A 56 3.95 -3.22 -4.74
CA VAL A 56 2.69 -2.95 -4.04
C VAL A 56 1.54 -3.48 -4.88
N VAL A 57 0.85 -4.49 -4.36
CA VAL A 57 -0.39 -5.03 -4.92
C VAL A 57 -1.55 -4.40 -4.13
N PRO A 58 -2.34 -3.51 -4.74
CA PRO A 58 -3.49 -2.92 -4.09
C PRO A 58 -4.47 -4.02 -3.67
N ASP A 59 -5.11 -3.83 -2.52
CA ASP A 59 -6.27 -4.64 -2.17
C ASP A 59 -7.42 -4.33 -3.14
N GLU A 60 -7.73 -5.29 -4.03
CA GLU A 60 -8.80 -5.18 -5.01
C GLU A 60 -10.18 -5.10 -4.35
N SER A 61 -10.31 -5.45 -3.07
CA SER A 61 -11.57 -5.36 -2.33
C SER A 61 -11.96 -3.94 -1.90
N LYS A 62 -11.06 -2.94 -2.03
CA LYS A 62 -11.28 -1.54 -1.61
C LYS A 62 -11.28 -0.49 -2.74
N GLN A 63 -11.32 -0.89 -4.01
CA GLN A 63 -11.48 0.03 -5.15
C GLN A 63 -12.94 0.10 -5.62
N ALA A 64 -13.87 0.53 -4.76
CA ALA A 64 -15.27 0.79 -5.16
C ALA A 64 -15.81 2.19 -4.81
N ASP A 65 -15.10 3.02 -4.05
CA ASP A 65 -15.69 4.25 -3.48
C ASP A 65 -15.02 5.56 -3.92
N LYS A 66 -14.80 5.81 -5.23
CA LYS A 66 -14.43 7.17 -5.72
C LYS A 66 -15.02 7.59 -7.08
N ASN A 67 -16.14 7.02 -7.53
CA ASN A 67 -16.83 7.57 -8.72
C ASN A 67 -18.36 7.52 -8.64
N ILE A 68 -18.94 8.11 -7.60
CA ILE A 68 -20.35 8.52 -7.65
C ILE A 68 -20.41 9.82 -8.46
N LYS A 69 -20.64 9.70 -9.77
CA LYS A 69 -21.18 10.80 -10.56
C LYS A 69 -22.59 11.05 -10.06
N ILE A 70 -22.85 12.23 -9.49
CA ILE A 70 -24.21 12.72 -9.21
C ILE A 70 -24.87 12.96 -10.58
N PRO A 71 -25.95 12.25 -10.95
CA PRO A 71 -26.75 12.66 -12.11
C PRO A 71 -27.58 13.88 -11.70
N THR A 72 -27.27 15.05 -12.26
CA THR A 72 -28.19 16.18 -12.24
C THR A 72 -29.36 15.87 -13.17
N SER A 73 -30.57 15.87 -12.62
CA SER A 73 -31.86 15.83 -13.33
C SER A 73 -32.10 17.04 -14.21
#